data_AF-A0A2I0EYQ1-F1
#
_entry.id   AF-A0A2I0EYQ1-F1
#
_cell.length_a   1.000
_cell.length_b   1.000
_cell.length_c   1.000
_cell.angle_alpha   90.00
_cell.angle_beta   90.00
_cell.angle_gamma   90.00
#
_symmetry.space_group_name_H-M   'P 1'
#
loop_
_entity.id
_entity.type
_entity.pdbx_description
1 polymer ?
#
loop_
_entity_poly.entity_id
_entity_poly.type
_entity_poly.pdbx_seq_one_letter_code
_entity_poly.pdbx_strand_id
1 'polypeptide(L)'
;NASKDIVVPDLEKVELIGSGGADYKDMCAGCHLSPGVAQTDFSEGLYPKPPNFTKADIVKRYQTEDGAKQSFWAIKHGIMASGMPAWGASHDDA
;
A
#
# COMPACT_ATOMS: atom_id res chain seq x y z
N ASN A 1 -0.61 19.47 4.13
CA ASN A 1 -0.08 18.16 3.69
C ASN A 1 -0.54 17.90 2.25
N ALA A 2 0.27 17.27 1.40
CA ALA A 2 -0.06 16.99 -0.01
C ALA A 2 -1.22 16.00 -0.18
N SER A 3 -1.54 15.22 0.87
CA SER A 3 -2.64 14.26 0.88
C SER A 3 -3.98 14.82 1.41
N LYS A 4 -4.03 16.09 1.82
CA LYS A 4 -5.15 16.64 2.62
C LYS A 4 -6.51 16.63 1.88
N ASP A 5 -6.48 16.75 0.55
CA ASP A 5 -7.67 16.90 -0.30
C ASP A 5 -8.12 15.55 -0.91
N ILE A 6 -7.45 14.44 -0.57
CA ILE A 6 -7.85 13.09 -1.01
C ILE A 6 -9.13 12.68 -0.29
N VAL A 7 -10.13 12.26 -1.05
CA VAL A 7 -11.38 11.71 -0.51
C VAL A 7 -11.19 10.21 -0.27
N VAL A 8 -11.43 9.76 0.96
CA VAL A 8 -11.35 8.34 1.30
C VAL A 8 -12.73 7.71 1.10
N PRO A 9 -12.90 6.76 0.15
CA PRO A 9 -14.15 6.03 0.02
C PRO A 9 -14.35 5.10 1.22
N ASP A 10 -15.54 4.53 1.33
CA ASP A 10 -15.81 3.47 2.32
C ASP A 10 -15.00 2.21 1.98
N LEU A 11 -13.88 2.02 2.69
CA LEU A 11 -12.93 0.93 2.49
C LEU A 11 -13.47 -0.43 2.96
N GLU A 12 -14.63 -0.48 3.62
CA GLU A 12 -15.27 -1.73 4.05
C GLU A 12 -16.22 -2.30 2.98
N LYS A 13 -16.39 -1.60 1.85
CA LYS A 13 -17.15 -2.11 0.70
C LYS A 13 -16.52 -3.38 0.14
N VAL A 14 -17.34 -4.42 0.02
CA VAL A 14 -16.93 -5.75 -0.43
C VAL A 14 -16.28 -5.71 -1.81
N GLU A 15 -16.81 -4.89 -2.71
CA GLU A 15 -16.29 -4.73 -4.07
C GLU A 15 -14.86 -4.16 -4.07
N LEU A 16 -14.59 -3.16 -3.21
CA LEU A 16 -13.27 -2.53 -3.07
C LEU A 16 -12.26 -3.46 -2.40
N ILE A 17 -12.70 -4.24 -1.40
CA ILE A 17 -11.87 -5.27 -0.78
C ILE A 17 -11.52 -6.35 -1.81
N GLY A 18 -12.48 -6.74 -2.65
CA GLY A 18 -12.31 -7.75 -3.69
C GLY A 18 -11.31 -7.32 -4.76
N SER A 19 -11.50 -6.15 -5.38
CA SER A 19 -10.58 -5.65 -6.41
C SER A 19 -9.22 -5.29 -5.81
N GLY A 20 -9.19 -4.54 -4.71
CA GLY A 20 -7.95 -4.11 -4.06
C GLY A 20 -7.12 -5.28 -3.51
N GLY A 21 -7.77 -6.37 -3.10
CA GLY A 21 -7.07 -7.60 -2.67
C GLY A 21 -6.33 -8.30 -3.82
N ALA A 22 -6.91 -8.32 -5.03
CA ALA A 22 -6.26 -8.87 -6.21
C ALA A 22 -5.05 -8.02 -6.63
N ASP A 23 -5.23 -6.70 -6.71
CA ASP A 23 -4.15 -5.76 -7.04
C ASP A 23 -3.03 -5.81 -6.01
N TYR A 24 -3.37 -5.89 -4.71
CA TYR A 24 -2.37 -6.04 -3.65
C TYR A 24 -1.52 -7.30 -3.85
N LYS A 25 -2.15 -8.44 -4.18
CA LYS A 25 -1.45 -9.70 -4.41
C LYS A 25 -0.45 -9.57 -5.56
N ASP A 26 -0.85 -8.94 -6.65
CA ASP A 26 -0.06 -8.91 -7.87
C ASP A 26 1.01 -7.80 -7.87
N MET A 27 0.76 -6.71 -7.16
CA MET A 27 1.59 -5.49 -7.24
C MET A 27 2.34 -5.17 -5.94
N CYS A 28 1.82 -5.58 -4.79
CA CYS A 28 2.31 -5.14 -3.48
C CYS A 28 2.96 -6.27 -2.68
N ALA A 29 2.37 -7.47 -2.72
CA ALA A 29 2.74 -8.59 -1.85
C ALA A 29 4.17 -9.11 -2.08
N GLY A 30 4.73 -8.90 -3.27
CA GLY A 30 6.14 -9.24 -3.55
C GLY A 30 7.12 -8.48 -2.66
N CYS A 31 6.85 -7.20 -2.39
CA CYS A 31 7.69 -6.36 -1.53
C CYS A 31 7.19 -6.36 -0.07
N HIS A 32 5.87 -6.22 0.13
CA HIS A 32 5.25 -5.97 1.43
C HIS A 32 4.73 -7.22 2.16
N LEU A 33 4.89 -8.39 1.53
CA LEU A 33 4.46 -9.71 2.00
C LEU A 33 2.94 -9.91 2.02
N SER A 34 2.54 -11.16 2.18
CA SER A 34 1.15 -11.61 2.30
C SER A 34 0.95 -12.40 3.60
N PRO A 35 -0.29 -12.50 4.12
CA PRO A 35 -0.56 -13.24 5.35
C PRO A 35 0.01 -14.67 5.30
N GLY A 36 0.71 -15.07 6.36
CA GLY A 36 1.39 -16.37 6.43
C GLY A 36 2.80 -16.40 5.81
N VAL A 37 3.22 -15.35 5.10
CA VAL A 37 4.58 -15.20 4.57
C VAL A 37 5.38 -14.29 5.48
N ALA A 38 6.33 -14.87 6.24
CA ALA A 38 7.12 -14.12 7.19
C ALA A 38 8.17 -13.21 6.53
N GLN A 39 8.81 -13.68 5.45
CA GLN A 39 9.84 -12.98 4.68
C GLN A 39 10.10 -13.69 3.34
N THR A 40 10.70 -12.97 2.40
CA THR A 40 11.26 -13.50 1.14
C THR A 40 12.66 -12.93 0.92
N ASP A 41 13.52 -13.63 0.18
CA ASP A 41 14.86 -13.11 -0.16
C ASP A 41 14.78 -11.76 -0.86
N PHE A 42 13.77 -11.58 -1.72
CA PHE A 42 13.51 -10.32 -2.41
C PHE A 42 13.15 -9.19 -1.42
N SER A 43 12.18 -9.40 -0.54
CA SER A 43 11.78 -8.39 0.46
C SER A 43 12.89 -8.03 1.45
N GLU A 44 13.78 -8.99 1.77
CA GLU A 44 14.93 -8.77 2.65
C GLU A 44 16.06 -8.00 1.95
N GLY A 45 16.22 -8.17 0.64
CA GLY A 45 17.25 -7.49 -0.15
C GLY A 45 16.95 -6.04 -0.51
N LEU A 46 15.71 -5.56 -0.32
CA LEU A 46 15.31 -4.19 -0.66
C LEU A 46 15.90 -3.16 0.32
N TYR A 47 16.44 -2.07 -0.24
CA TYR A 47 16.94 -0.93 0.53
C TYR A 47 16.40 0.41 -0.04
N PRO A 48 15.64 1.19 0.77
CA PRO A 48 15.17 0.88 2.11
C PRO A 48 14.21 -0.32 2.14
N LYS A 49 14.15 -1.00 3.29
CA LYS A 49 13.27 -2.15 3.50
C LYS A 49 11.81 -1.70 3.55
N PRO A 50 10.89 -2.33 2.79
CA PRO A 50 9.48 -1.98 2.85
C PRO A 50 8.85 -2.34 4.21
N PRO A 51 7.84 -1.60 4.68
CA PRO A 51 7.05 -2.01 5.83
C PRO A 51 6.36 -3.36 5.57
N ASN A 52 6.39 -4.25 6.56
CA ASN A 52 5.65 -5.50 6.53
C ASN A 52 4.20 -5.25 6.94
N PHE A 53 3.27 -5.32 5.98
CA PHE A 53 1.84 -5.09 6.23
C PHE A 53 1.10 -6.31 6.78
N THR A 54 1.75 -7.47 6.95
CA THR A 54 1.17 -8.61 7.69
C THR A 54 1.19 -8.38 9.20
N LYS A 55 1.86 -7.32 9.67
CA LYS A 55 1.98 -6.97 11.08
C LYS A 55 0.94 -5.92 11.47
N ALA A 56 0.02 -6.29 12.35
CA ALA A 56 -1.13 -5.45 12.73
C ALA A 56 -0.71 -4.09 13.34
N ASP A 57 0.38 -4.05 14.11
CA ASP A 57 0.94 -2.84 14.69
C ASP A 57 1.43 -1.85 13.62
N ILE A 58 1.98 -2.35 12.51
CA ILE A 58 2.39 -1.54 11.36
C ILE A 58 1.17 -1.01 10.61
N VAL A 59 0.11 -1.82 10.46
CA VAL A 59 -1.07 -1.43 9.69
C VAL A 59 -1.94 -0.40 10.42
N LYS A 60 -1.93 -0.41 11.77
CA LYS A 60 -2.77 0.46 12.61
C LYS A 60 -2.69 1.95 12.26
N ARG A 61 -1.51 2.48 11.90
CA ARG A 61 -1.34 3.89 11.50
C ARG A 61 -2.05 4.26 10.20
N TYR A 62 -2.39 3.29 9.35
CA TYR A 62 -3.06 3.50 8.07
C TYR A 62 -4.58 3.30 8.17
N GLN A 63 -5.08 2.76 9.28
CA GLN A 63 -6.51 2.56 9.57
C GLN A 63 -7.19 3.82 10.14
N THR A 64 -6.66 4.99 9.80
CA THR A 64 -7.28 6.29 10.09
C THR A 64 -7.52 7.00 8.77
N GLU A 65 -8.42 7.98 8.74
CA GLU A 65 -8.67 8.75 7.52
C GLU A 65 -7.38 9.42 6.98
N ASP A 66 -6.60 10.06 7.86
CA ASP A 66 -5.31 10.65 7.49
C ASP A 66 -4.30 9.61 7.02
N GLY A 67 -4.28 8.44 7.65
CA GLY A 67 -3.44 7.31 7.25
C GLY A 67 -3.79 6.79 5.86
N ALA A 68 -5.08 6.63 5.56
CA ALA A 68 -5.57 6.22 4.26
C ALA A 68 -5.23 7.25 3.17
N LYS A 69 -5.43 8.55 3.44
CA LYS A 69 -5.02 9.64 2.54
C LYS A 69 -3.52 9.60 2.23
N GLN A 70 -2.68 9.40 3.25
CA GLN A 70 -1.24 9.31 3.09
C GLN A 70 -0.83 8.06 2.30
N SER A 71 -1.44 6.91 2.57
CA SER A 71 -1.21 5.67 1.82
C SER A 71 -1.57 5.82 0.35
N PHE A 72 -2.75 6.38 0.04
CA PHE A 72 -3.15 6.64 -1.34
C PHE A 72 -2.15 7.56 -2.04
N TRP A 73 -1.75 8.65 -1.40
CA TRP A 73 -0.76 9.57 -1.96
C TRP A 73 0.58 8.87 -2.26
N ALA A 74 1.06 8.03 -1.34
CA ALA A 74 2.30 7.27 -1.55
C ALA A 74 2.17 6.22 -2.67
N ILE A 75 1.04 5.52 -2.77
CA ILE A 75 0.76 4.54 -3.85
C ILE A 75 0.73 5.25 -5.21
N LYS A 76 0.04 6.39 -5.28
CA LYS A 76 -0.09 7.18 -6.52
C LYS A 76 1.26 7.71 -7.00
N HIS A 77 2.07 8.27 -6.10
CA HIS A 77 3.28 9.01 -6.46
C HIS A 77 4.58 8.22 -6.28
N GLY A 78 4.54 7.05 -5.65
CA GLY A 78 5.72 6.28 -5.28
C GLY A 78 6.55 6.95 -4.18
N ILE A 79 7.65 6.30 -3.82
CA ILE A 79 8.61 6.85 -2.86
C ILE A 79 9.97 6.94 -3.55
N MET A 80 10.44 8.17 -3.74
CA MET A 80 11.74 8.45 -4.32
C MET A 80 12.87 7.76 -3.54
N ALA A 81 13.90 7.29 -4.25
CA ALA A 81 15.03 6.54 -3.70
C ALA A 81 14.61 5.26 -2.95
N SER A 82 13.58 4.58 -3.45
CA SER A 82 13.14 3.27 -2.98
C SER A 82 12.67 2.38 -4.13
N GLY A 83 12.37 1.11 -3.83
CA GLY A 83 11.74 0.20 -4.78
C GLY A 83 10.23 0.41 -4.97
N MET A 84 9.62 1.43 -4.34
CA MET A 84 8.17 1.69 -4.42
C MET A 84 7.84 2.56 -5.66
N PRO A 85 7.21 1.98 -6.71
CA PRO A 85 6.91 2.70 -7.94
C PRO A 85 5.71 3.65 -7.78
N ALA A 86 5.56 4.58 -8.73
CA ALA A 86 4.41 5.46 -8.83
C ALA A 86 3.31 4.80 -9.67
N TRP A 87 2.20 4.40 -9.04
CA TRP A 87 1.13 3.68 -9.73
C TRP A 87 0.12 4.60 -10.44
N GLY A 88 0.12 5.91 -10.16
CA GLY A 88 -0.79 6.86 -10.80
C GLY A 88 -0.56 7.07 -12.30
N ALA A 89 0.47 6.45 -12.88
CA ALA A 89 0.68 6.43 -14.33
C ALA A 89 -0.06 5.27 -15.02
N SER A 90 -0.39 4.20 -14.29
CA SER A 90 -1.07 3.01 -14.82
C SER A 90 -2.47 2.79 -14.24
N HIS A 91 -2.83 3.50 -13.17
CA HIS A 91 -4.12 3.44 -12.50
C HIS A 91 -4.70 4.84 -12.38
N ASP A 92 -6.00 4.95 -12.55
CA ASP A 92 -6.73 6.19 -12.24
C ASP A 92 -7.13 6.24 -10.75
N ASP A 93 -7.68 7.38 -10.33
CA ASP A 93 -8.08 7.62 -8.95
C ASP A 93 -9.50 7.09 -8.64
N ALA A 94 -10.20 6.51 -9.61
CA ALA A 94 -11.65 6.26 -9.57
C ALA A 94 -12.03 4.88 -9.01
#